data_AF-A0A9N9FSH7-F1
#
_entry.id   AF-A0A9N9FSH7-F1
#
_cell.length_a   1.000
_cell.length_b   1.000
_cell.length_c   1.000
_cell.angle_alpha   90.00
_cell.angle_beta   90.00
_cell.angle_gamma   90.00
#
_symmetry.space_group_name_H-M   'P 1'
#
loop_
_entity.id
_entity.type
_entity.pdbx_description
1 polymer ?
#
loop_
_entity_poly.entity_id
_entity_poly.type
_entity_poly.pdbx_seq_one_letter_code
_entity_poly.pdbx_strand_id
1 'polypeptide(L)'
;MRRDMMNIYPTTPFENNSPSLLNSLFEEASCRMCPVETELRVYFDMHKMPKYDLSDPLYKKHNPLVFWHDNQLTLPLMAQQARRSLAIPGTSVSSERLFSDAGNVVTEKRNRLHPNTVHDLLFLKENQHCFNPYSNLN
;
A
#
# COMPACT_ATOMS: atom_id res chain seq x y z
N MET A 1 41.94 17.57 22.91
CA MET A 1 41.66 16.13 22.79
C MET A 1 40.17 15.89 23.00
N ARG A 2 39.37 16.09 21.95
CA ARG A 2 37.91 15.90 21.95
C ARG A 2 37.54 15.04 20.74
N ARG A 3 36.84 13.95 21.03
CA ARG A 3 35.87 13.22 20.18
C ARG A 3 36.45 12.45 18.99
N ASP A 4 36.97 11.27 19.30
CA ASP A 4 36.80 10.10 18.43
C ASP A 4 35.54 9.34 18.89
N MET A 5 34.92 8.60 17.97
CA MET A 5 33.66 7.84 18.07
C MET A 5 32.37 8.61 17.74
N MET A 6 32.06 8.70 16.44
CA MET A 6 30.80 8.16 15.90
C MET A 6 30.90 8.09 14.37
N ASN A 7 31.37 6.96 13.84
CA ASN A 7 31.16 6.63 12.42
C ASN A 7 31.09 5.11 12.27
N ILE A 8 29.93 4.54 12.57
CA ILE A 8 29.64 3.10 12.40
C ILE A 8 28.47 2.90 11.42
N TYR A 9 28.35 3.76 10.42
CA TYR A 9 27.49 3.48 9.27
C TYR A 9 28.33 3.59 8.00
N PRO A 10 28.54 2.47 7.26
CA PRO A 10 29.13 2.56 5.95
C PRO A 10 28.15 3.31 5.05
N THR A 11 28.53 4.51 4.61
CA THR A 11 27.84 5.23 3.54
C THR A 11 28.17 4.53 2.22
N THR A 12 27.38 3.52 1.87
CA THR A 12 27.38 2.97 0.52
C THR A 12 26.79 4.03 -0.42
N PRO A 13 27.44 4.38 -1.55
CA PRO A 13 26.82 5.20 -2.57
C PRO A 13 25.57 4.45 -3.09
N PHE A 14 24.39 5.06 -2.95
CA PHE A 14 23.18 4.53 -3.56
C PHE A 14 23.32 4.74 -5.07
N GLU A 15 23.66 3.68 -5.80
CA GLU A 15 23.69 3.67 -7.26
C GLU A 15 22.27 3.87 -7.78
N ASN A 16 22.00 5.10 -8.25
CA ASN A 16 20.70 5.55 -8.73
C ASN A 16 20.39 5.06 -10.16
N ASN A 17 20.58 3.78 -10.44
CA ASN A 17 20.19 3.16 -11.72
C ASN A 17 19.09 2.09 -11.58
N SER A 18 18.38 2.10 -10.45
CA SER A 18 17.12 1.37 -10.36
C SER A 18 16.03 2.20 -11.05
N PRO A 19 15.25 1.65 -12.00
CA PRO A 19 14.00 2.29 -12.40
C PRO A 19 13.22 2.57 -11.10
N SER A 20 12.64 3.76 -10.98
CA SER A 20 11.89 4.12 -9.77
C SER A 20 10.91 3.00 -9.45
N LEU A 21 10.68 2.69 -8.17
CA LEU A 21 9.64 1.71 -7.76
C LEU A 21 8.30 2.00 -8.43
N LEU A 22 8.04 3.27 -8.75
CA LEU A 22 6.90 3.71 -9.53
C LEU A 22 6.91 3.17 -10.97
N ASN A 23 8.04 3.21 -11.66
CA ASN A 23 8.15 2.70 -13.02
C ASN A 23 7.94 1.17 -13.08
N SER A 24 8.55 0.42 -12.15
CA SER A 24 8.36 -1.04 -12.09
C SER A 24 6.92 -1.43 -11.74
N LEU A 25 6.23 -0.63 -10.92
CA LEU A 25 4.80 -0.77 -10.67
C LEU A 25 3.93 -0.52 -11.92
N PHE A 26 4.42 0.15 -12.96
CA PHE A 26 3.62 0.45 -14.16
C PHE A 26 3.93 -0.47 -15.35
N GLU A 27 5.08 -1.15 -15.34
CA GLU A 27 5.59 -1.91 -16.50
C GLU A 27 5.02 -3.33 -16.62
N GLU A 28 4.49 -3.90 -15.53
CA GLU A 28 4.07 -5.31 -15.45
C GLU A 28 2.67 -5.61 -16.05
N ALA A 29 2.08 -4.67 -16.81
CA ALA A 29 0.70 -4.73 -17.28
C ALA A 29 0.50 -5.15 -18.75
N SER A 30 1.58 -5.49 -19.47
CA SER A 30 1.46 -5.75 -20.92
C SER A 30 0.93 -7.16 -21.21
N CYS A 31 -0.39 -7.31 -21.19
CA CYS A 31 -1.10 -8.40 -21.86
C CYS A 31 -2.22 -7.83 -22.74
N ARG A 32 -2.01 -7.94 -24.07
CA ARG A 32 -2.95 -7.73 -25.20
C ARG A 32 -4.02 -6.65 -25.00
N MET A 33 -3.72 -5.46 -25.51
CA MET A 33 -4.44 -4.24 -25.16
C MET A 33 -5.42 -3.77 -26.24
N CYS A 34 -6.66 -3.47 -25.86
CA CYS A 34 -7.37 -2.35 -26.47
C CYS A 34 -6.51 -1.08 -26.29
N PRO A 35 -6.42 -0.16 -27.27
CA PRO A 35 -5.58 1.02 -27.13
C PRO A 35 -5.94 1.78 -25.83
N VAL A 36 -4.93 2.12 -25.01
CA VAL A 36 -5.08 2.89 -23.75
C VAL A 36 -6.01 4.10 -23.94
N GLU A 37 -5.90 4.75 -25.08
CA GLU A 37 -6.71 5.91 -25.47
C GLU A 37 -8.20 5.59 -25.64
N THR A 38 -8.55 4.38 -26.08
CA THR A 38 -9.94 3.91 -26.15
C THR A 38 -10.51 3.72 -24.75
N GLU A 39 -9.73 3.15 -23.84
CA GLU A 39 -10.14 2.97 -22.45
C GLU A 39 -10.32 4.32 -21.72
N LEU A 40 -9.43 5.29 -21.97
CA LEU A 40 -9.57 6.67 -21.49
C LEU A 40 -10.85 7.33 -21.97
N ARG A 41 -11.17 7.20 -23.25
CA ARG A 41 -12.43 7.72 -23.80
C ARG A 41 -13.64 7.09 -23.14
N VAL A 42 -13.66 5.76 -23.01
CA VAL A 42 -14.75 5.03 -22.32
C VAL A 42 -14.90 5.53 -20.89
N TYR A 43 -13.81 5.69 -20.14
CA TYR A 43 -13.86 6.24 -18.78
C TYR A 43 -14.49 7.64 -18.74
N PHE A 44 -14.01 8.57 -19.59
CA PHE A 44 -14.55 9.93 -19.63
C PHE A 44 -16.01 9.99 -20.11
N ASP A 45 -16.42 9.08 -21.01
CA ASP A 45 -17.79 9.00 -21.52
C ASP A 45 -18.75 8.40 -20.47
N MET A 46 -18.33 7.36 -19.76
CA MET A 46 -19.07 6.77 -18.63
C MET A 46 -19.25 7.77 -17.50
N HIS A 47 -18.22 8.59 -17.26
CA HIS A 47 -18.15 9.57 -16.18
C HIS A 47 -18.27 10.96 -16.75
N LYS A 48 -19.41 11.33 -17.38
CA LYS A 48 -19.76 12.76 -17.49
C LYS A 48 -19.63 13.36 -16.10
N MET A 49 -18.49 13.99 -15.81
CA MET A 49 -18.00 14.15 -14.45
C MET A 49 -19.10 14.86 -13.66
N PRO A 50 -19.77 14.20 -12.70
CA PRO A 50 -20.65 14.93 -11.81
C PRO A 50 -19.76 16.01 -11.21
N LYS A 51 -20.21 17.28 -11.29
CA LYS A 51 -19.47 18.38 -10.68
C LYS A 51 -19.23 17.96 -9.24
N TYR A 52 -17.97 17.71 -8.87
CA TYR A 52 -17.61 17.18 -7.57
C TYR A 52 -18.03 18.19 -6.51
N ASP A 53 -19.23 18.02 -5.99
CA ASP A 53 -19.71 18.79 -4.87
C ASP A 53 -19.28 18.05 -3.60
N LEU A 54 -18.19 18.51 -3.02
CA LEU A 54 -17.67 17.99 -1.75
C LEU A 54 -18.68 18.13 -0.61
N SER A 55 -19.77 18.87 -0.80
CA SER A 55 -20.89 18.99 0.13
C SER A 55 -21.97 17.90 -0.02
N ASP A 56 -21.95 17.10 -1.09
CA ASP A 56 -22.91 16.00 -1.28
C ASP A 56 -22.62 14.86 -0.26
N PRO A 57 -23.56 14.52 0.63
CA PRO A 57 -23.42 13.41 1.56
C PRO A 57 -23.21 12.05 0.88
N LEU A 58 -23.67 11.89 -0.37
CA LEU A 58 -23.50 10.67 -1.17
C LEU A 58 -22.08 10.49 -1.68
N TYR A 59 -21.31 11.56 -1.85
CA TYR A 59 -19.90 11.48 -2.25
C TYR A 59 -19.08 10.63 -1.27
N LYS A 60 -19.36 10.75 0.04
CA LYS A 60 -18.71 9.95 1.08
C LYS A 60 -19.11 8.47 1.09
N LYS A 61 -20.16 8.07 0.36
CA LYS A 61 -20.64 6.68 0.32
C LYS A 61 -20.03 5.86 -0.82
N HIS A 62 -19.43 6.48 -1.83
CA HIS A 62 -18.83 5.74 -2.93
C HIS A 62 -17.44 5.24 -2.58
N ASN A 63 -17.30 3.92 -2.44
CA ASN A 63 -16.00 3.28 -2.24
C ASN A 63 -15.27 3.14 -3.60
N PRO A 64 -14.14 3.82 -3.83
CA PRO A 64 -13.42 3.75 -5.10
C PRO A 64 -12.92 2.33 -5.41
N LEU A 65 -12.61 1.51 -4.40
CA LEU A 65 -12.18 0.13 -4.61
C LEU A 65 -13.28 -0.72 -5.24
N VAL A 66 -14.53 -0.52 -4.83
CA VAL A 66 -15.70 -1.22 -5.40
C VAL A 66 -15.90 -0.79 -6.85
N PHE A 67 -15.83 0.52 -7.11
CA PHE A 67 -15.95 1.04 -8.47
C PHE A 67 -14.93 0.41 -9.44
N TRP A 68 -13.64 0.39 -9.07
CA TRP A 68 -12.60 -0.18 -9.92
C TRP A 68 -12.69 -1.71 -10.03
N HIS A 69 -13.24 -2.38 -9.02
CA HIS A 69 -13.53 -3.81 -9.07
C HIS A 69 -14.64 -4.13 -10.07
N ASP A 70 -15.77 -3.42 -9.98
CA ASP A 70 -16.94 -3.64 -10.84
C ASP A 70 -16.64 -3.31 -12.32
N ASN A 71 -15.77 -2.32 -12.56
CA ASN A 71 -15.41 -1.87 -13.90
C ASN A 71 -14.15 -2.52 -14.47
N GLN A 72 -13.54 -3.51 -13.79
CA GLN A 72 -12.26 -4.10 -14.20
C GLN A 72 -12.30 -4.79 -15.58
N LEU A 73 -13.47 -5.25 -16.03
CA LEU A 73 -13.63 -5.87 -17.35
C LEU A 73 -13.72 -4.83 -18.46
N THR A 74 -14.32 -3.67 -18.16
CA THR A 74 -14.50 -2.55 -19.09
C THR A 74 -13.27 -1.66 -19.15
N LEU A 75 -12.60 -1.49 -18.01
CA LEU A 75 -11.43 -0.62 -17.79
C LEU A 75 -10.26 -1.43 -17.19
N PRO A 76 -9.70 -2.41 -17.92
CA PRO A 76 -8.70 -3.32 -17.38
C PRO A 76 -7.40 -2.63 -16.94
N LEU A 77 -6.87 -1.67 -17.71
CA LEU A 77 -5.65 -0.97 -17.33
C LEU A 77 -5.86 0.00 -16.19
N MET A 78 -6.93 0.77 -16.28
CA MET A 78 -7.20 1.78 -15.28
C MET A 78 -7.55 1.13 -13.95
N ALA A 79 -8.32 0.04 -13.96
CA ALA A 79 -8.58 -0.71 -12.75
C ALA A 79 -7.27 -1.30 -12.17
N GLN A 80 -6.37 -1.81 -13.01
CA GLN A 80 -5.06 -2.28 -12.54
C GLN A 80 -4.24 -1.16 -11.90
N GLN A 81 -4.20 -0.01 -12.54
CA GLN A 81 -3.47 1.15 -12.06
C GLN A 81 -4.08 1.71 -10.77
N ALA A 82 -5.40 1.83 -10.74
CA ALA A 82 -6.13 2.33 -9.58
C ALA A 82 -5.99 1.40 -8.38
N ARG A 83 -6.00 0.07 -8.58
CA ARG A 83 -5.71 -0.89 -7.49
C ARG A 83 -4.33 -0.64 -6.88
N ARG A 84 -3.30 -0.44 -7.69
CA ARG A 84 -1.94 -0.15 -7.20
C ARG A 84 -1.90 1.17 -6.42
N SER A 85 -2.49 2.23 -6.97
CA SER A 85 -2.50 3.55 -6.32
C SER A 85 -3.33 3.59 -5.03
N LEU A 86 -4.50 2.94 -5.01
CA LEU A 86 -5.39 2.93 -3.85
C LEU A 86 -4.94 1.98 -2.73
N ALA A 87 -4.06 1.02 -3.04
CA ALA A 87 -3.44 0.15 -2.04
C ALA A 87 -2.38 0.89 -1.18
N ILE A 88 -1.90 2.04 -1.65
CA ILE A 88 -0.90 2.83 -0.92
C ILE A 88 -1.61 3.57 0.21
N PRO A 89 -1.23 3.36 1.48
CA PRO A 89 -1.80 4.11 2.58
C PRO A 89 -1.42 5.59 2.46
N GLY A 90 -2.41 6.48 2.61
CA GLY A 90 -2.19 7.92 2.53
C GLY A 90 -1.40 8.53 3.70
N THR A 91 -1.04 7.72 4.71
CA THR A 91 -0.36 8.19 5.93
C THR A 91 0.63 7.15 6.46
N SER A 92 1.67 7.61 7.18
CA SER A 92 2.63 6.77 7.91
C SER A 92 2.07 6.14 9.20
N VAL A 93 0.81 6.43 9.55
CA VAL A 93 0.20 6.00 10.81
C VAL A 93 0.23 4.48 10.98
N SER A 94 0.05 3.73 9.90
CA SER A 94 0.11 2.26 9.95
C SER A 94 1.51 1.76 10.31
N SER A 95 2.56 2.36 9.74
CA SER A 95 3.93 2.01 10.08
C SER A 95 4.30 2.43 11.51
N GLU A 96 3.84 3.61 11.96
CA GLU A 96 4.09 4.08 13.33
C GLU A 96 3.43 3.17 14.37
N ARG A 97 2.22 2.69 14.09
CA ARG A 97 1.54 1.70 14.93
C ARG A 97 2.34 0.39 15.00
N LEU A 98 2.81 -0.11 13.86
CA LEU A 98 3.64 -1.32 13.81
C LEU A 98 4.92 -1.16 14.64
N PHE A 99 5.61 -0.02 14.53
CA PHE A 99 6.82 0.24 15.32
C PHE A 99 6.55 0.39 16.82
N SER A 100 5.42 1.02 17.17
CA SER A 100 4.97 1.09 18.57
C SER A 100 4.73 -0.31 19.14
N ASP A 101 4.09 -1.17 18.34
CA ASP A 101 3.84 -2.56 18.71
C ASP A 101 5.12 -3.40 18.77
N ALA A 102 6.11 -3.12 17.92
CA ALA A 102 7.44 -3.71 18.02
C ALA A 102 8.13 -3.36 19.34
N GLY A 103 7.93 -2.15 19.87
CA GLY A 103 8.39 -1.76 21.21
C GLY A 103 7.76 -2.59 22.33
N ASN A 104 6.49 -3.00 22.16
CA ASN A 104 5.82 -3.90 23.11
C ASN A 104 6.29 -5.35 22.97
N VAL A 105 6.73 -5.75 21.79
CA VAL A 105 7.32 -7.08 21.55
C VAL A 105 8.72 -7.12 22.16
N VAL A 106 9.61 -6.20 21.80
CA VAL A 106 11.00 -6.16 22.30
C VAL A 106 11.08 -5.23 23.51
N THR A 107 10.80 -5.77 24.70
CA THR A 107 10.91 -5.02 25.96
C THR A 107 12.27 -5.21 26.61
N GLU A 108 12.63 -4.34 27.57
CA GLU A 108 13.90 -4.46 28.33
C GLU A 108 14.10 -5.83 28.98
N LYS A 109 13.00 -6.46 29.43
CA LYS A 109 13.02 -7.81 30.04
C LYS A 109 13.05 -8.94 28.99
N ARG A 110 12.67 -8.66 27.74
CA ARG A 110 12.52 -9.65 26.64
C ARG A 110 13.30 -9.21 25.39
N ASN A 111 14.57 -8.86 25.58
CA ASN A 111 15.45 -8.31 24.54
C ASN A 111 16.33 -9.36 23.83
N ARG A 112 16.31 -10.64 24.25
CA ARG A 112 17.14 -11.73 23.67
C ARG A 112 16.43 -12.49 22.54
N LEU A 113 15.52 -11.84 21.82
CA LEU A 113 14.82 -12.45 20.69
C LEU A 113 15.66 -12.35 19.43
N HIS A 114 15.65 -13.39 18.61
CA HIS A 114 16.22 -13.32 17.28
C HIS A 114 15.38 -12.39 16.39
N PRO A 115 15.98 -11.59 15.50
CA PRO A 115 15.23 -10.68 14.61
C PRO A 115 14.10 -11.36 13.84
N ASN A 116 14.35 -12.57 13.32
CA ASN A 116 13.32 -13.37 12.62
C ASN A 116 12.11 -13.66 13.52
N THR A 117 12.33 -14.00 14.79
CA THR A 117 11.24 -14.26 15.74
C THR A 117 10.41 -13.01 16.03
N VAL A 118 11.06 -11.83 16.10
CA VAL A 118 10.34 -10.55 16.25
C VAL A 118 9.47 -10.26 15.02
N HIS A 119 10.02 -10.50 13.83
CA HIS A 119 9.29 -10.36 12.57
C HIS A 119 8.03 -11.24 12.54
N ASP A 120 8.18 -12.54 12.86
CA ASP A 120 7.07 -13.49 12.86
C ASP A 120 5.98 -13.10 13.86
N LEU A 121 6.37 -12.66 15.07
CA LEU A 121 5.43 -12.20 16.09
C LEU A 121 4.65 -10.96 15.64
N LEU A 122 5.32 -10.00 15.00
CA LEU A 122 4.66 -8.81 14.46
C LEU A 122 3.73 -9.16 13.31
N PHE A 123 4.17 -10.02 12.39
CA PHE A 123 3.35 -10.49 11.28
C PHE A 123 2.07 -11.15 11.77
N LEU A 124 2.17 -12.08 12.72
CA LEU A 124 1.02 -12.77 13.30
C LEU A 124 0.07 -11.81 14.03
N LYS A 125 0.62 -10.82 14.75
CA LYS A 125 -0.18 -9.82 15.47
C LYS A 125 -0.97 -8.93 14.52
N GLU A 126 -0.35 -8.40 13.47
CA GLU A 126 -1.03 -7.55 12.48
C GLU A 126 -2.11 -8.33 11.72
N ASN A 127 -1.81 -9.57 11.31
CA ASN A 127 -2.71 -10.37 10.50
C ASN A 127 -3.68 -11.24 11.31
N GLN A 128 -3.74 -11.08 12.64
CA GLN A 128 -4.58 -11.92 13.52
C GLN A 128 -6.05 -11.98 13.08
N HIS A 129 -6.56 -10.89 12.50
CA HIS A 129 -7.95 -10.78 12.03
C HIS A 129 -8.22 -11.63 10.78
N CYS A 130 -7.22 -11.83 9.92
CA CYS A 130 -7.31 -12.71 8.75
C CYS A 130 -7.26 -14.19 9.14
N PHE A 131 -6.61 -14.51 10.26
CA PHE A 131 -6.44 -15.88 10.73
C PHE A 131 -7.44 -16.30 11.80
N ASN A 132 -8.36 -15.44 12.22
CA ASN A 132 -9.33 -15.76 13.27
C ASN A 132 -10.34 -16.80 12.75
N PRO A 133 -10.26 -18.07 13.20
CA PRO A 133 -11.17 -19.11 12.73
C PRO A 133 -12.59 -18.95 13.30
N TYR A 134 -12.80 -18.03 14.25
CA TYR A 134 -14.07 -17.78 14.92
C TYR A 134 -14.81 -16.54 14.36
N SER A 135 -14.31 -15.90 13.30
CA SER A 135 -14.93 -14.70 12.70
C SER A 135 -16.26 -14.99 11.98
N ASN A 136 -16.53 -16.24 11.61
CA ASN A 136 -17.75 -16.67 10.89
C ASN A 136 -18.87 -17.22 11.82
N LEU A 137 -18.77 -17.03 13.14
CA LEU A 137 -19.70 -17.61 14.14
C LEU A 137 -20.73 -16.63 14.73
N ASN A 138 -20.98 -15.48 14.09
CA ASN A 138 -22.04 -14.54 14.50
C ASN A 138 -23.06 -14.30 13.40
#